data_AF-A0A7Y0CYV6-F1
#
_entry.id   AF-A0A7Y0CYV6-F1
#
_cell.length_a   1.000
_cell.length_b   1.000
_cell.length_c   1.000
_cell.angle_alpha   90.00
_cell.angle_beta   90.00
_cell.angle_gamma   90.00
#
_symmetry.space_group_name_H-M   'P 1'
#
loop_
_entity.id
_entity.type
_entity.pdbx_description
1 polymer ?
#
loop_
_entity_poly.entity_id
_entity_poly.type
_entity_poly.pdbx_seq_one_letter_code
_entity_poly.pdbx_strand_id
1 'polypeptide(L)'
;MDNILSGNSADNILDGGAGSDTLIGGLGNDTYLLGRGYGADTVQENDATGGNSDVLQFLGGIATDQIWLRKVANSLEVSIIGTTDTATLTDWYLGDQYHVEQFKTSDGKTLLDSQVQNLVDAMAGFAPPAAGQTTLTANYAAALNPVIVANWQ
;
A
#
# COMPACT_ATOMS: atom_id res chain seq x y z
N MET A 1 -7.84 14.08 -12.12
CA MET A 1 -9.30 13.95 -12.36
C MET A 1 -9.67 12.67 -11.67
N ASP A 2 -10.77 12.64 -10.95
CA ASP A 2 -11.08 11.46 -10.14
C ASP A 2 -11.79 10.42 -11.00
N ASN A 3 -11.40 9.16 -10.87
CA ASN A 3 -11.84 8.05 -11.69
C ASN A 3 -12.35 6.89 -10.82
N ILE A 4 -13.21 6.07 -11.41
CA ILE A 4 -13.64 4.80 -10.84
C ILE A 4 -13.26 3.73 -11.86
N LEU A 5 -12.32 2.87 -11.48
CA LEU A 5 -11.84 1.77 -12.30
C LEU A 5 -12.31 0.48 -11.65
N SER A 6 -13.03 -0.33 -12.41
CA SER A 6 -13.45 -1.67 -12.00
C SER A 6 -12.82 -2.68 -12.93
N GLY A 7 -12.07 -3.61 -12.34
CA GLY A 7 -11.66 -4.83 -13.01
C GLY A 7 -12.83 -5.81 -13.15
N ASN A 8 -12.48 -7.04 -13.48
CA ASN A 8 -13.42 -8.11 -13.80
C ASN A 8 -13.07 -9.40 -13.06
N SER A 9 -13.05 -10.55 -13.73
CA SER A 9 -12.74 -11.85 -13.09
C SER A 9 -11.40 -12.43 -13.55
N ALA A 10 -10.66 -11.65 -14.32
CA ALA A 10 -9.32 -11.95 -14.79
C ALA A 10 -8.35 -10.96 -14.15
N ASP A 11 -7.09 -11.35 -14.07
CA ASP A 11 -6.00 -10.52 -13.59
C ASP A 11 -5.97 -9.14 -14.30
N ASN A 12 -6.10 -8.06 -13.54
CA ASN A 12 -6.15 -6.69 -14.07
C ASN A 12 -5.00 -5.82 -13.54
N ILE A 13 -4.68 -4.78 -14.31
CA ILE A 13 -3.78 -3.71 -13.88
C ILE A 13 -4.62 -2.44 -13.79
N LEU A 14 -4.74 -1.90 -12.59
CA LEU A 14 -5.51 -0.70 -12.28
C LEU A 14 -4.56 0.46 -11.99
N ASP A 15 -4.51 1.41 -12.92
CA ASP A 15 -3.73 2.65 -12.84
C ASP A 15 -4.70 3.83 -12.84
N GLY A 16 -4.95 4.41 -11.66
CA GLY A 16 -5.79 5.61 -11.53
C GLY A 16 -5.12 6.86 -12.12
N GLY A 17 -3.78 6.87 -12.15
CA GLY A 17 -3.02 8.04 -12.52
C GLY A 17 -3.11 9.11 -11.43
N ALA A 18 -3.37 10.36 -11.82
CA ALA A 18 -3.41 11.48 -10.89
C ALA A 18 -4.85 11.87 -10.53
N GLY A 19 -5.19 11.85 -9.24
CA GLY A 19 -6.52 12.18 -8.76
C GLY A 19 -6.79 11.60 -7.39
N SER A 20 -8.06 11.50 -7.04
CA SER A 20 -8.49 10.62 -5.96
C SER A 20 -9.38 9.54 -6.56
N ASP A 21 -8.77 8.40 -6.87
CA ASP A 21 -9.41 7.35 -7.66
C ASP A 21 -9.96 6.23 -6.79
N THR A 22 -10.96 5.51 -7.30
CA THR A 22 -11.48 4.27 -6.70
C THR A 22 -11.12 3.12 -7.61
N LEU A 23 -10.31 2.18 -7.12
CA LEU A 23 -9.81 1.03 -7.84
C LEU A 23 -10.44 -0.23 -7.23
N ILE A 24 -11.25 -0.94 -8.00
CA ILE A 24 -11.99 -2.14 -7.59
C ILE A 24 -11.45 -3.30 -8.44
N GLY A 25 -10.74 -4.26 -7.85
CA GLY A 25 -10.11 -5.36 -8.59
C GLY A 25 -11.14 -6.31 -9.18
N GLY A 26 -11.93 -6.92 -8.30
CA GLY A 26 -12.93 -7.89 -8.70
C GLY A 26 -12.51 -9.28 -8.24
N LEU A 27 -12.34 -10.22 -9.17
CA LEU A 27 -11.73 -11.51 -8.90
C LEU A 27 -10.48 -11.68 -9.76
N GLY A 28 -9.63 -12.62 -9.37
CA GLY A 28 -8.34 -12.85 -10.03
C GLY A 28 -7.23 -12.07 -9.36
N ASN A 29 -6.00 -12.15 -9.88
CA ASN A 29 -4.85 -11.52 -9.24
C ASN A 29 -4.63 -10.14 -9.86
N ASP A 30 -5.08 -9.11 -9.17
CA ASP A 30 -5.08 -7.74 -9.61
C ASP A 30 -3.82 -6.98 -9.15
N THR A 31 -3.46 -5.95 -9.91
CA THR A 31 -2.30 -5.10 -9.63
C THR A 31 -2.73 -3.64 -9.62
N TYR A 32 -2.58 -3.00 -8.46
CA TYR A 32 -2.87 -1.60 -8.21
C TYR A 32 -1.58 -0.79 -8.25
N LEU A 33 -1.55 0.30 -9.04
CA LEU A 33 -0.36 1.13 -9.15
C LEU A 33 -0.42 2.32 -8.18
N LEU A 34 0.66 2.53 -7.44
CA LEU A 34 0.84 3.69 -6.57
C LEU A 34 2.17 4.38 -6.88
N GLY A 35 2.11 5.68 -7.16
CA GLY A 35 3.26 6.48 -7.53
C GLY A 35 3.27 7.85 -6.88
N ARG A 36 4.36 8.60 -7.07
CA ARG A 36 4.40 10.02 -6.69
C ARG A 36 3.56 10.85 -7.67
N GLY A 37 2.72 11.73 -7.14
CA GLY A 37 1.77 12.54 -7.92
C GLY A 37 0.50 11.80 -8.34
N TYR A 38 0.24 10.62 -7.76
CA TYR A 38 -0.98 9.84 -8.01
C TYR A 38 -2.17 10.39 -7.22
N GLY A 39 -1.92 11.06 -6.10
CA GLY A 39 -2.96 11.57 -5.22
C GLY A 39 -3.46 10.50 -4.26
N ALA A 40 -4.74 10.55 -3.90
CA ALA A 40 -5.26 9.78 -2.77
C ALA A 40 -6.32 8.78 -3.21
N ASP A 41 -5.87 7.55 -3.45
CA ASP A 41 -6.68 6.48 -4.01
C ASP A 41 -7.31 5.60 -2.94
N THR A 42 -8.43 4.99 -3.31
CA THR A 42 -9.13 3.95 -2.55
C THR A 42 -9.05 2.65 -3.32
N VAL A 43 -8.53 1.60 -2.68
CA VAL A 43 -8.45 0.24 -3.23
C VAL A 43 -9.50 -0.63 -2.53
N GLN A 44 -10.33 -1.30 -3.32
CA GLN A 44 -11.39 -2.17 -2.83
C GLN A 44 -11.17 -3.59 -3.33
N GLU A 45 -10.78 -4.46 -2.40
CA GLU A 45 -10.72 -5.91 -2.60
C GLU A 45 -11.94 -6.60 -2.00
N ASN A 46 -12.35 -7.71 -2.59
CA ASN A 46 -13.34 -8.62 -2.02
C ASN A 46 -13.31 -9.98 -2.74
N ASP A 47 -12.14 -10.60 -2.77
CA ASP A 47 -11.94 -11.92 -3.36
C ASP A 47 -11.52 -12.94 -2.29
N ALA A 48 -12.40 -13.91 -2.03
CA ALA A 48 -12.14 -15.01 -1.10
C ALA A 48 -11.57 -16.26 -1.82
N THR A 49 -11.18 -16.14 -3.09
CA THR A 49 -10.65 -17.24 -3.88
C THR A 49 -9.32 -17.72 -3.31
N GLY A 50 -9.23 -19.02 -3.02
CA GLY A 50 -8.02 -19.60 -2.47
C GLY A 50 -6.85 -19.49 -3.45
N GLY A 51 -5.73 -18.93 -2.98
CA GLY A 51 -4.55 -18.69 -3.80
C GLY A 51 -4.55 -17.35 -4.54
N ASN A 52 -5.44 -16.42 -4.17
CA ASN A 52 -5.36 -15.03 -4.59
C ASN A 52 -3.99 -14.42 -4.22
N SER A 53 -3.56 -13.47 -5.04
CA SER A 53 -2.20 -12.96 -5.06
C SER A 53 -2.15 -11.54 -5.63
N ASP A 54 -3.02 -10.67 -5.15
CA ASP A 54 -3.09 -9.25 -5.53
C ASP A 54 -1.81 -8.50 -5.14
N VAL A 55 -1.56 -7.40 -5.87
CA VAL A 55 -0.34 -6.62 -5.74
C VAL A 55 -0.65 -5.13 -5.64
N LEU A 56 -0.18 -4.47 -4.57
CA LEU A 56 0.03 -3.01 -4.58
C LEU A 56 1.47 -2.76 -5.07
N GLN A 57 1.58 -2.32 -6.32
CA GLN A 57 2.84 -2.06 -7.00
C GLN A 57 3.24 -0.59 -6.86
N PHE A 58 4.31 -0.34 -6.11
CA PHE A 58 4.94 0.97 -6.06
C PHE A 58 5.76 1.21 -7.33
N LEU A 59 5.55 2.37 -7.94
CA LEU A 59 6.29 2.80 -9.12
C LEU A 59 7.73 3.23 -8.79
N GLY A 60 8.50 3.51 -9.83
CA GLY A 60 9.93 3.85 -9.73
C GLY A 60 10.23 4.99 -8.75
N GLY A 61 11.34 4.86 -8.02
CA GLY A 61 11.81 5.91 -7.11
C GLY A 61 11.11 5.95 -5.75
N ILE A 62 10.49 4.83 -5.35
CA ILE A 62 9.91 4.60 -4.03
C ILE A 62 10.64 3.41 -3.40
N ALA A 63 11.46 3.70 -2.40
CA ALA A 63 12.16 2.68 -1.60
C ALA A 63 11.29 2.23 -0.41
N THR A 64 11.62 1.08 0.18
CA THR A 64 10.86 0.49 1.29
C THR A 64 10.80 1.36 2.53
N ASP A 65 11.82 2.20 2.77
CA ASP A 65 11.87 3.18 3.86
C ASP A 65 11.16 4.50 3.54
N GLN A 66 10.56 4.60 2.35
CA GLN A 66 9.71 5.71 1.92
C GLN A 66 8.21 5.33 1.93
N ILE A 67 7.88 4.15 2.42
CA ILE A 67 6.51 3.65 2.53
C ILE A 67 6.09 3.70 3.99
N TRP A 68 4.98 4.35 4.28
CA TRP A 68 4.39 4.43 5.61
C TRP A 68 3.06 3.66 5.64
N LEU A 69 2.88 2.82 6.64
CA LEU A 69 1.69 1.98 6.81
C LEU A 69 0.99 2.36 8.11
N ARG A 70 -0.32 2.55 8.06
CA ARG A 70 -1.11 2.91 9.23
C ARG A 70 -2.50 2.31 9.17
N LYS A 71 -2.96 1.80 10.31
CA LYS A 71 -4.37 1.45 10.49
C LYS A 71 -5.23 2.70 10.64
N VAL A 72 -6.28 2.81 9.83
CA VAL A 72 -7.29 3.87 9.91
C VAL A 72 -8.67 3.22 9.96
N ALA A 73 -9.32 3.24 11.12
CA ALA A 73 -10.55 2.48 11.38
C ALA A 73 -10.35 0.99 11.02
N ASN A 74 -11.09 0.48 10.03
CA ASN A 74 -10.97 -0.89 9.53
C ASN A 74 -10.12 -1.02 8.25
N SER A 75 -9.50 0.07 7.80
CA SER A 75 -8.71 0.11 6.56
C SER A 75 -7.21 0.19 6.85
N LEU A 76 -6.41 -0.23 5.87
CA LEU A 76 -4.97 0.01 5.83
C LEU A 76 -4.72 1.23 4.93
N GLU A 77 -4.11 2.26 5.49
CA GLU A 77 -3.58 3.40 4.74
C GLU A 77 -2.11 3.16 4.44
N VAL A 78 -1.75 3.25 3.16
CA VAL A 78 -0.39 3.17 2.63
C VAL A 78 -0.03 4.54 2.07
N SER A 79 1.04 5.16 2.56
CA SER A 79 1.45 6.50 2.11
C SER A 79 2.87 6.50 1.58
N ILE A 80 3.13 7.33 0.58
CA ILE A 80 4.48 7.65 0.14
C ILE A 80 4.99 8.84 0.97
N ILE A 81 6.09 8.63 1.68
CA ILE A 81 6.72 9.63 2.53
C ILE A 81 7.16 10.85 1.70
N GLY A 82 6.81 12.03 2.20
CA GLY A 82 7.14 13.32 1.60
C GLY A 82 6.11 13.83 0.60
N THR A 83 5.03 13.08 0.35
CA THR A 83 3.95 13.43 -0.57
C THR A 83 2.59 13.35 0.11
N THR A 84 1.54 13.72 -0.63
CA THR A 84 0.14 13.43 -0.26
C THR A 84 -0.37 12.14 -0.89
N ASP A 85 0.50 11.39 -1.57
CA ASP A 85 0.13 10.20 -2.31
C ASP A 85 -0.16 9.03 -1.37
N THR A 86 -1.36 8.45 -1.48
CA THR A 86 -1.82 7.36 -0.62
C THR A 86 -2.66 6.35 -1.39
N ALA A 87 -2.61 5.09 -0.97
CA ALA A 87 -3.65 4.11 -1.25
C ALA A 87 -4.30 3.68 0.07
N THR A 88 -5.62 3.81 0.16
CA THR A 88 -6.40 3.28 1.28
C THR A 88 -7.04 1.96 0.86
N LEU A 89 -6.54 0.86 1.39
CA LEU A 89 -7.11 -0.47 1.19
C LEU A 89 -8.26 -0.64 2.17
N THR A 90 -9.48 -0.58 1.65
CA THR A 90 -10.69 -0.57 2.48
C THR A 90 -10.94 -1.92 3.11
N ASP A 91 -11.47 -1.91 4.33
CA ASP A 91 -11.92 -3.11 5.04
C ASP A 91 -10.83 -4.17 5.29
N TRP A 92 -9.56 -3.84 5.09
CA TRP A 92 -8.39 -4.68 5.39
C TRP A 92 -8.53 -5.45 6.70
N TYR A 93 -8.99 -4.79 7.77
CA TYR A 93 -9.11 -5.39 9.10
C TYR A 93 -10.44 -6.14 9.35
N LEU A 94 -11.26 -6.35 8.33
CA LEU A 94 -12.53 -7.10 8.42
C LEU A 94 -12.44 -8.55 7.94
N GLY A 95 -11.35 -8.93 7.27
CA GLY A 95 -11.08 -10.31 6.85
C GLY A 95 -10.12 -10.41 5.66
N ASP A 96 -9.53 -11.58 5.49
CA ASP A 96 -8.47 -11.82 4.51
C ASP A 96 -8.92 -11.58 3.06
N GLN A 97 -10.22 -11.72 2.75
CA GLN A 97 -10.77 -11.44 1.41
C GLN A 97 -10.66 -9.96 0.97
N TYR A 98 -10.37 -9.05 1.91
CA TYR A 98 -10.18 -7.62 1.66
C TYR A 98 -8.69 -7.25 1.56
N HIS A 99 -7.80 -8.22 1.70
CA HIS A 99 -6.37 -7.96 1.61
C HIS A 99 -5.93 -7.87 0.16
N VAL A 100 -4.90 -7.05 -0.04
CA VAL A 100 -3.97 -7.19 -1.15
C VAL A 100 -2.78 -7.99 -0.61
N GLU A 101 -2.49 -9.15 -1.19
CA GLU A 101 -1.53 -10.09 -0.60
C GLU A 101 -0.08 -9.62 -0.62
N GLN A 102 0.29 -8.78 -1.60
CA GLN A 102 1.68 -8.37 -1.81
C GLN A 102 1.83 -6.88 -2.06
N PHE A 103 2.86 -6.32 -1.44
CA PHE A 103 3.30 -4.95 -1.65
C PHE A 103 4.67 -5.02 -2.31
N LYS A 104 4.81 -4.46 -3.52
CA LYS A 104 6.03 -4.63 -4.34
C LYS A 104 6.63 -3.31 -4.75
N THR A 105 7.92 -3.12 -4.50
CA THR A 105 8.67 -1.99 -5.04
C THR A 105 9.24 -2.31 -6.42
N SER A 106 9.56 -1.27 -7.19
CA SER A 106 10.14 -1.42 -8.54
C SER A 106 11.50 -2.14 -8.60
N ASP A 107 12.24 -2.22 -7.49
CA ASP A 107 13.49 -2.98 -7.36
C ASP A 107 13.27 -4.44 -6.90
N GLY A 108 12.02 -4.88 -6.79
CA GLY A 108 11.63 -6.27 -6.55
C GLY A 108 11.48 -6.65 -5.09
N LYS A 109 11.61 -5.71 -4.14
CA LYS A 109 11.32 -5.99 -2.73
C LYS A 109 9.84 -6.27 -2.55
N THR A 110 9.54 -7.32 -1.79
CA THR A 110 8.18 -7.75 -1.52
C THR A 110 7.92 -7.75 -0.01
N LEU A 111 6.81 -7.16 0.40
CA LEU A 111 6.20 -7.32 1.72
C LEU A 111 4.90 -8.10 1.55
N LEU A 112 4.75 -9.19 2.31
CA LEU A 112 3.51 -9.97 2.32
C LEU A 112 2.50 -9.36 3.29
N ASP A 113 1.21 -9.53 3.02
CA ASP A 113 0.10 -9.14 3.90
C ASP A 113 0.28 -9.63 5.35
N SER A 114 0.74 -10.88 5.51
CA SER A 114 1.05 -11.51 6.80
C SER A 114 2.14 -10.79 7.61
N GLN A 115 2.93 -9.94 6.97
CA GLN A 115 4.00 -9.14 7.56
C GLN A 115 3.64 -7.67 7.72
N VAL A 116 2.56 -7.19 7.09
CA VAL A 116 2.10 -5.79 7.15
C VAL A 116 1.90 -5.34 8.59
N GLN A 117 1.31 -6.20 9.44
CA GLN A 117 1.02 -5.83 10.82
C GLN A 117 2.28 -5.49 11.63
N ASN A 118 3.42 -6.13 11.35
CA ASN A 118 4.68 -5.82 12.02
C ASN A 118 5.12 -4.37 11.78
N LEU A 119 4.91 -3.86 10.56
CA LEU A 119 5.22 -2.48 10.21
C LEU A 119 4.18 -1.50 10.75
N VAL A 120 2.89 -1.85 10.68
CA VAL A 120 1.82 -1.02 11.27
C VAL A 120 2.06 -0.82 12.77
N ASP A 121 2.37 -1.88 13.52
CA ASP A 121 2.64 -1.80 14.95
C ASP A 121 3.90 -0.97 15.27
N ALA A 122 4.97 -1.16 14.48
CA ALA A 122 6.19 -0.38 14.65
C ALA A 122 5.97 1.12 14.36
N MET A 123 5.19 1.44 13.33
CA MET A 123 4.89 2.82 12.91
C MET A 123 3.85 3.51 13.80
N ALA A 124 2.96 2.76 14.47
CA ALA A 124 1.92 3.31 15.34
C ALA A 124 2.46 4.12 16.54
N GLY A 125 3.71 3.89 16.95
CA GLY A 125 4.38 4.67 18.00
C GLY A 125 4.84 6.07 17.57
N PHE A 126 4.66 6.42 16.30
CA PHE A 126 5.21 7.62 15.69
C PHE A 126 4.13 8.44 14.98
N ALA A 127 4.33 9.76 14.89
CA ALA A 127 3.50 10.59 14.03
C ALA A 127 3.86 10.31 12.56
N PRO A 128 2.88 10.22 11.63
CA PRO A 128 3.19 10.07 10.22
C PRO A 128 4.17 11.16 9.74
N PRO A 129 5.19 10.83 8.93
CA PRO A 129 6.10 11.81 8.37
C PRO A 129 5.36 12.92 7.64
N ALA A 130 5.72 14.18 7.91
CA ALA A 130 5.05 15.32 7.30
C ALA A 130 5.28 15.40 5.79
N ALA A 131 4.33 15.99 5.06
CA ALA A 131 4.51 16.30 3.64
C ALA A 131 5.79 17.14 3.42
N GLY A 132 6.57 16.81 2.39
CA GLY A 132 7.88 17.41 2.12
C GLY A 132 9.07 16.75 2.82
N GLN A 133 8.86 15.88 3.81
CA GLN A 133 9.92 15.04 4.37
C GLN A 133 10.08 13.79 3.51
N THR A 134 11.12 13.71 2.67
CA THR A 134 11.31 12.58 1.72
C THR A 134 12.06 11.37 2.28
N THR A 135 12.56 11.49 3.52
CA THR A 135 13.31 10.44 4.23
C THR A 135 12.90 10.41 5.70
N LEU A 136 12.94 9.24 6.34
CA LEU A 136 12.75 9.14 7.78
C LEU A 136 13.78 10.02 8.54
N THR A 137 13.36 10.64 9.64
CA THR A 137 14.33 11.31 10.54
C THR A 137 15.26 10.27 11.17
N ALA A 138 16.44 10.68 11.63
CA ALA A 138 17.40 9.75 12.23
C ALA A 138 16.80 8.88 13.36
N ASN A 139 15.95 9.47 14.20
CA ASN A 139 15.29 8.75 15.28
C ASN A 139 14.26 7.74 14.77
N TYR A 140 13.52 8.07 13.71
CA TYR A 140 12.54 7.17 13.10
C TYR A 140 13.27 6.02 12.40
N ALA A 141 14.28 6.33 11.60
CA ALA A 141 15.08 5.34 10.88
C ALA A 141 15.75 4.34 11.84
N ALA A 142 16.29 4.81 12.98
CA ALA A 142 16.90 3.95 13.98
C ALA A 142 15.92 2.91 14.56
N ALA A 143 14.65 3.28 14.72
CA ALA A 143 13.62 2.39 15.25
C ALA A 143 12.97 1.51 14.18
N LEU A 144 12.72 2.05 12.99
CA LEU A 144 11.91 1.42 11.95
C LEU A 144 12.73 0.59 10.96
N ASN A 145 13.97 0.99 10.64
CA ASN A 145 14.77 0.28 9.64
C ASN A 145 14.97 -1.21 9.94
N PRO A 146 15.23 -1.64 11.19
CA PRO A 146 15.34 -3.07 11.49
C PRO A 146 14.06 -3.85 11.15
N VAL A 147 12.88 -3.26 11.40
CA VAL A 147 11.59 -3.87 11.11
C VAL A 147 11.32 -3.87 9.60
N ILE A 148 11.61 -2.76 8.91
CA ILE A 148 11.49 -2.64 7.46
C ILE A 148 12.34 -3.71 6.77
N VAL A 149 13.63 -3.81 7.09
CA VAL A 149 14.55 -4.78 6.48
C VAL A 149 14.17 -6.22 6.80
N ALA A 150 13.62 -6.50 7.98
CA ALA A 150 13.22 -7.86 8.35
C ALA A 150 11.97 -8.36 7.60
N ASN A 151 11.09 -7.44 7.17
CA ASN A 151 9.81 -7.79 6.55
C ASN A 151 9.80 -7.62 5.03
N TRP A 152 10.56 -6.67 4.47
CA TRP A 152 10.71 -6.51 3.02
C TRP A 152 11.83 -7.41 2.47
N GLN A 153 11.47 -8.47 1.75
CA GLN A 153 12.42 -9.46 1.21
C GLN A 153 12.78 -9.19 -0.25
#